data_AF-A0A371CNA8-F1
#
_entry.id   AF-A0A371CNA8-F1
#
_cell.length_a   1.000
_cell.length_b   1.000
_cell.length_c   1.000
_cell.angle_alpha   90.00
_cell.angle_beta   90.00
_cell.angle_gamma   90.00
#
_symmetry.space_group_name_H-M   'P 1'
#
loop_
_entity.id
_entity.type
_entity.pdbx_description
1 polymer ?
#
loop_
_entity_poly.entity_id
_entity_poly.type
_entity_poly.pdbx_seq_one_letter_code
_entity_poly.pdbx_strand_id
1 'polypeptide(L)'
;MNNRKAFEVTGLTRPVQPDRITARMMAPSQPSSIRSSLPVPQSTPVRAASRIISLVSDFQSAATRTPTHRHQTPVVESDLSPQSMRIDPNLFTPTKRARAIVQHLRLTHLPVSPILHAGQLTPTVTHLSPLPSPDEALALPLPPNIEDPDVLRAENDRLRELLLEAQKARSEDHRIIRGQNAQLLLQDVHCSGLQKRLNNKVRQKKQSNVARFLDAGGDRIYTDERYRAAVRADRDAADKKELEQLQRAAVTAASRDRVQWRREQKEARAAENKRAEKRWRDECADAEADGTRPPKRPKRARKEQTPERFSELIEYAEQMSEEKLAELRQATKDSGQGDDRRGAILSTLKKMVVDIDGMDVDETDTELDE
;
A
#
# COMPACT_ATOMS: atom_id res chain seq x y z
N MET A 1 -25.23 -18.82 -33.18
CA MET A 1 -26.25 -17.92 -32.60
C MET A 1 -26.54 -16.80 -33.59
N ASN A 2 -27.79 -16.68 -34.01
CA ASN A 2 -28.24 -15.75 -35.06
C ASN A 2 -28.37 -14.34 -34.50
N ASN A 3 -27.43 -13.44 -34.82
CA ASN A 3 -27.49 -12.01 -34.46
C ASN A 3 -28.71 -11.28 -35.07
N ARG A 4 -29.46 -11.93 -35.95
CA ARG A 4 -30.62 -11.38 -36.66
C ARG A 4 -31.74 -10.92 -35.72
N LYS A 5 -32.04 -11.67 -34.65
CA LYS A 5 -33.05 -11.29 -33.65
C LYS A 5 -32.66 -10.06 -32.83
N ALA A 6 -31.36 -9.87 -32.56
CA ALA A 6 -30.88 -8.70 -31.83
C ALA A 6 -31.04 -7.41 -32.66
N PHE A 7 -30.87 -7.48 -33.98
CA PHE A 7 -31.10 -6.35 -34.88
C PHE A 7 -32.60 -6.07 -35.11
N GLU A 8 -33.46 -7.10 -35.11
CA GLU A 8 -34.92 -6.92 -35.13
C GLU A 8 -35.44 -6.22 -33.86
N VAL A 9 -34.98 -6.65 -32.67
CA VAL A 9 -35.43 -6.09 -31.39
C VAL A 9 -34.92 -4.65 -31.18
N THR A 10 -33.76 -4.30 -31.73
CA THR A 10 -33.19 -2.95 -31.63
C THR A 10 -33.66 -1.99 -32.74
N GLY A 11 -34.47 -2.46 -33.70
CA GLY A 11 -34.99 -1.63 -34.80
C GLY A 11 -33.95 -1.24 -35.86
N LEU A 12 -32.77 -1.87 -35.84
CA LEU A 12 -31.70 -1.68 -36.83
C LEU A 12 -31.91 -2.63 -38.01
N THR A 13 -33.09 -2.63 -38.61
CA THR A 13 -33.34 -3.33 -39.88
C THR A 13 -32.65 -2.56 -41.01
N ARG A 14 -31.84 -3.25 -41.84
CA ARG A 14 -31.35 -2.67 -43.11
C ARG A 14 -32.44 -2.84 -44.19
N PRO A 15 -32.76 -1.80 -44.97
CA PRO A 15 -32.22 -0.45 -44.91
C PRO A 15 -32.78 0.36 -43.72
N VAL A 16 -31.92 1.17 -43.11
CA VAL A 16 -32.28 2.05 -41.99
C VAL A 16 -33.32 3.04 -42.49
N GLN A 17 -34.53 3.01 -41.92
CA GLN A 17 -35.58 3.97 -42.25
C GLN A 17 -35.22 5.33 -41.65
N PRO A 18 -34.91 6.37 -42.47
CA PRO A 18 -34.46 7.68 -41.97
C PRO A 18 -35.54 8.39 -41.17
N ASP A 19 -36.82 8.09 -41.40
CA ASP A 19 -37.94 8.70 -40.68
C ASP A 19 -38.07 8.20 -39.23
N ARG A 20 -37.51 7.02 -38.91
CA ARG A 20 -37.55 6.45 -37.55
C ARG A 20 -36.32 6.79 -36.72
N ILE A 21 -35.17 7.03 -37.35
CA ILE A 21 -33.93 7.37 -36.65
C ILE A 21 -33.58 8.82 -36.94
N THR A 22 -34.00 9.72 -36.06
CA THR A 22 -33.66 11.14 -36.17
C THR A 22 -32.14 11.34 -36.17
N ALA A 23 -31.64 12.38 -36.85
CA ALA A 23 -30.21 12.71 -36.85
C ALA A 23 -29.61 12.84 -35.44
N ARG A 24 -30.44 13.17 -34.45
CA ARG A 24 -30.08 13.21 -33.02
C ARG A 24 -29.83 11.83 -32.41
N MET A 25 -30.53 10.80 -32.86
CA MET A 25 -30.31 9.40 -32.45
C MET A 25 -29.09 8.77 -33.14
N MET A 26 -28.74 9.29 -34.32
CA MET A 26 -27.51 8.94 -35.05
C MET A 26 -26.29 9.74 -34.60
N ALA A 27 -26.49 10.83 -33.84
CA ALA A 27 -25.38 11.63 -33.34
C ALA A 27 -24.49 10.72 -32.48
N PRO A 28 -23.16 10.72 -32.70
CA PRO A 28 -22.25 9.97 -31.85
C PRO A 28 -22.56 10.36 -30.42
N SER A 29 -22.79 9.37 -29.55
CA SER A 29 -23.06 9.63 -28.14
C SER A 29 -22.00 10.63 -27.67
N GLN A 30 -22.41 11.84 -27.28
CA GLN A 30 -21.46 12.77 -26.71
C GLN A 30 -20.69 12.00 -25.64
N PRO A 31 -19.38 12.22 -25.46
CA PRO A 31 -18.66 11.68 -24.33
C PRO A 31 -19.18 12.36 -23.05
N SER A 32 -20.44 12.11 -22.69
CA SER A 32 -20.79 11.84 -21.33
C SER A 32 -19.93 10.63 -20.95
N SER A 33 -18.66 10.92 -20.64
CA SER A 33 -18.02 10.31 -19.50
C SER A 33 -19.07 10.44 -18.42
N ILE A 34 -19.91 9.41 -18.29
CA ILE A 34 -20.75 9.20 -17.14
C ILE A 34 -19.70 9.23 -16.05
N ARG A 35 -19.55 10.40 -15.42
CA ARG A 35 -19.09 10.47 -14.06
C ARG A 35 -20.17 9.65 -13.38
N SER A 36 -20.01 8.34 -13.36
CA SER A 36 -20.78 7.49 -12.50
C SER A 36 -20.25 7.87 -11.13
N SER A 37 -20.70 9.02 -10.63
CA SER A 37 -21.06 9.09 -9.23
C SER A 37 -21.80 7.79 -9.01
N LEU A 38 -21.25 6.91 -8.18
CA LEU A 38 -22.15 5.91 -7.63
C LEU A 38 -23.38 6.65 -7.10
N PRO A 39 -24.54 6.02 -7.32
CA PRO A 39 -25.80 6.73 -7.31
C PRO A 39 -26.01 7.22 -5.88
N VAL A 40 -26.27 8.52 -5.76
CA VAL A 40 -26.58 9.22 -4.51
C VAL A 40 -25.35 9.56 -3.63
N PRO A 41 -25.18 10.84 -3.23
CA PRO A 41 -24.18 11.22 -2.25
C PRO A 41 -24.38 10.45 -0.95
N GLN A 42 -23.34 9.76 -0.49
CA GLN A 42 -23.40 9.01 0.76
C GLN A 42 -23.72 9.92 1.95
N SER A 43 -24.42 9.39 2.95
CA SER A 43 -24.75 10.13 4.17
C SER A 43 -23.48 10.63 4.86
N THR A 44 -23.59 11.78 5.54
CA THR A 44 -22.44 12.41 6.23
C THR A 44 -21.69 11.47 7.19
N PRO A 45 -22.37 10.60 7.98
CA PRO A 45 -21.68 9.62 8.83
C PRO A 45 -20.83 8.62 8.03
N VAL A 46 -21.35 8.11 6.91
CA VAL A 46 -20.64 7.15 6.05
C VAL A 46 -19.40 7.81 5.45
N ARG A 47 -19.51 9.05 4.96
CA ARG A 47 -18.35 9.80 4.46
C ARG A 47 -17.29 10.05 5.54
N ALA A 48 -17.69 10.35 6.78
CA ALA A 48 -16.76 10.54 7.89
C ALA A 48 -16.01 9.23 8.22
N ALA A 49 -16.72 8.10 8.30
CA ALA A 49 -16.10 6.80 8.55
C ALA A 49 -15.18 6.36 7.40
N SER A 50 -15.58 6.54 6.14
CA SER A 50 -14.74 6.25 4.96
C SER A 50 -13.41 7.04 4.97
N ARG A 51 -13.45 8.32 5.38
CA ARG A 51 -12.23 9.13 5.58
C ARG A 51 -11.32 8.55 6.65
N ILE A 52 -11.88 8.12 7.79
CA ILE A 52 -11.10 7.49 8.86
C ILE A 52 -10.46 6.21 8.34
N ILE A 53 -11.23 5.32 7.70
CA ILE A 53 -10.71 4.06 7.13
C ILE A 53 -9.59 4.33 6.13
N SER A 54 -9.75 5.33 5.27
CA SER A 54 -8.73 5.73 4.29
C SER A 54 -7.44 6.21 4.99
N LEU A 55 -7.55 7.08 5.98
CA LEU A 55 -6.40 7.54 6.78
C LEU A 55 -5.68 6.36 7.45
N VAL A 56 -6.44 5.43 8.04
CA VAL A 56 -5.92 4.22 8.66
C VAL A 56 -5.14 3.37 7.66
N SER A 57 -5.69 3.16 6.46
CA SER A 57 -5.05 2.39 5.40
C SER A 57 -3.76 3.06 4.90
N ASP A 58 -3.76 4.40 4.78
CA ASP A 58 -2.59 5.18 4.39
C ASP A 58 -1.48 5.08 5.48
N PHE A 59 -1.83 5.13 6.77
CA PHE A 59 -0.87 4.93 7.86
C PHE A 59 -0.26 3.53 7.86
N GLN A 60 -1.06 2.48 7.59
CA GLN A 60 -0.55 1.11 7.50
C GLN A 60 0.38 0.93 6.29
N SER A 61 0.06 1.57 5.17
CA SER A 61 0.87 1.57 3.95
C SER A 61 2.19 2.34 4.11
N ALA A 62 2.20 3.39 4.94
CA ALA A 62 3.41 4.14 5.25
C ALA A 62 4.33 3.42 6.26
N ALA A 63 3.74 2.75 7.26
CA ALA A 63 4.49 2.03 8.29
C ALA A 63 5.34 0.86 7.73
N THR A 64 4.97 0.32 6.57
CA THR A 64 5.71 -0.78 5.91
C THR A 64 6.89 -0.31 5.05
N ARG A 65 7.10 1.00 4.86
CA ARG A 65 8.09 1.53 3.90
C ARG A 65 9.38 2.08 4.48
N THR A 66 9.53 2.18 5.80
CA THR A 66 10.82 2.48 6.42
C THR A 66 11.47 1.20 6.91
N PRO A 67 12.47 0.63 6.21
CA PRO A 67 13.36 -0.39 6.76
C PRO A 67 14.32 0.30 7.75
N THR A 68 13.76 0.93 8.78
CA THR A 68 14.54 1.33 9.93
C THR A 68 14.92 0.04 10.62
N HIS A 69 16.22 -0.26 10.61
CA HIS A 69 16.91 -1.29 11.37
C HIS A 69 16.77 -1.02 12.89
N ARG A 70 15.54 -0.79 13.37
CA ARG A 70 15.23 -0.70 14.78
C ARG A 70 15.33 -2.11 15.28
N HIS A 71 16.33 -2.34 16.13
CA HIS A 71 16.43 -3.53 16.94
C HIS A 71 15.03 -3.96 17.36
N GLN A 72 14.61 -5.14 16.91
CA GLN A 72 13.47 -5.86 17.46
C GLN A 72 13.81 -6.19 18.92
N THR A 73 13.85 -5.17 19.79
CA THR A 73 13.27 -5.41 21.11
C THR A 73 11.85 -5.87 20.79
N PRO A 74 11.39 -7.03 21.26
CA PRO A 74 9.99 -7.39 21.14
C PRO A 74 9.23 -6.14 21.58
N VAL A 75 8.53 -5.52 20.63
CA VAL A 75 7.54 -4.52 21.00
C VAL A 75 6.59 -5.38 21.78
N VAL A 76 6.74 -5.36 23.11
CA VAL A 76 5.66 -5.67 24.01
C VAL A 76 4.62 -4.67 23.55
N GLU A 77 3.74 -5.14 22.66
CA GLU A 77 2.55 -4.41 22.27
C GLU A 77 2.00 -3.99 23.61
N SER A 78 2.15 -2.71 23.90
CA SER A 78 1.65 -2.16 25.13
C SER A 78 0.17 -2.22 24.88
N ASP A 79 -0.42 -3.35 25.26
CA ASP A 79 -1.84 -3.60 25.20
C ASP A 79 -2.42 -2.37 25.86
N LEU A 80 -3.00 -1.51 25.01
CA LEU A 80 -3.72 -0.36 25.50
C LEU A 80 -4.84 -0.99 26.31
N SER A 81 -4.63 -1.02 27.62
CA SER A 81 -5.59 -1.56 28.57
C SER A 81 -6.95 -0.98 28.21
N PRO A 82 -8.04 -1.76 28.30
CA PRO A 82 -9.40 -1.25 28.12
C PRO A 82 -9.68 0.03 28.94
N GLN A 83 -8.92 0.29 30.01
CA GLN A 83 -8.98 1.53 30.79
C GLN A 83 -8.52 2.78 30.03
N SER A 84 -7.60 2.66 29.06
CA SER A 84 -7.21 3.76 28.18
C SER A 84 -8.34 4.23 27.25
N MET A 85 -9.43 3.47 27.15
CA MET A 85 -10.64 3.83 26.40
C MET A 85 -11.50 4.89 27.09
N ARG A 86 -11.21 5.24 28.36
CA ARG A 86 -11.86 6.34 29.08
C ARG A 86 -11.12 7.67 28.95
N ILE A 87 -10.02 7.72 28.20
CA ILE A 87 -9.26 8.95 27.98
C ILE A 87 -10.06 9.83 27.01
N ASP A 88 -10.30 11.09 27.40
CA ASP A 88 -10.99 12.07 26.58
C ASP A 88 -10.33 12.13 25.18
N PRO A 89 -11.09 11.88 24.09
CA PRO A 89 -10.56 11.89 22.73
C PRO A 89 -9.87 13.23 22.39
N ASN A 90 -10.21 14.32 23.07
CA ASN A 90 -9.62 15.64 22.90
C ASN A 90 -8.18 15.77 23.41
N LEU A 91 -7.73 14.85 24.28
CA LEU A 91 -6.35 14.81 24.77
C LEU A 91 -5.37 14.18 23.75
N PHE A 92 -5.89 13.55 22.70
CA PHE A 92 -5.07 12.98 21.65
C PHE A 92 -4.90 13.95 20.48
N THR A 93 -3.66 14.08 20.00
CA THR A 93 -3.42 14.64 18.67
C THR A 93 -4.18 13.82 17.62
N PRO A 94 -4.64 14.40 16.49
CA PRO A 94 -5.41 13.69 15.48
C PRO A 94 -4.77 12.37 15.03
N THR A 95 -3.45 12.34 14.93
CA THR A 95 -2.65 11.13 14.60
C THR A 95 -2.71 10.05 15.68
N LYS A 96 -2.61 10.43 16.97
CA LYS A 96 -2.75 9.48 18.08
C LYS A 96 -4.18 8.96 18.19
N ARG A 97 -5.18 9.82 17.97
CA ARG A 97 -6.59 9.45 17.94
C ARG A 97 -6.88 8.43 16.84
N ALA A 98 -6.37 8.67 15.62
CA ALA A 98 -6.48 7.72 14.52
C ALA A 98 -5.83 6.37 14.89
N ARG A 99 -4.61 6.36 15.44
CA ARG A 99 -3.93 5.12 15.88
C ARG A 99 -4.70 4.36 16.96
N ALA A 100 -5.24 5.06 17.95
CA ALA A 100 -6.07 4.45 18.99
C ALA A 100 -7.33 3.81 18.39
N ILE A 101 -7.99 4.48 17.42
CA ILE A 101 -9.12 3.91 16.68
C ILE A 101 -8.69 2.66 15.89
N VAL A 102 -7.52 2.68 15.21
CA VAL A 102 -6.99 1.50 14.50
C VAL A 102 -6.78 0.33 15.44
N GLN A 103 -6.12 0.58 16.57
CA GLN A 103 -5.83 -0.45 17.56
C GLN A 103 -7.13 -1.00 18.14
N HIS A 104 -8.12 -0.14 18.39
CA HIS A 104 -9.44 -0.56 18.84
C HIS A 104 -10.15 -1.46 17.81
N LEU A 105 -10.19 -1.04 16.54
CA LEU A 105 -10.80 -1.83 15.47
C LEU A 105 -10.13 -3.21 15.31
N ARG A 106 -8.79 -3.28 15.48
CA ARG A 106 -8.03 -4.54 15.48
C ARG A 106 -8.40 -5.44 16.66
N LEU A 107 -8.53 -4.88 17.86
CA LEU A 107 -8.90 -5.64 19.07
C LEU A 107 -10.35 -6.14 19.03
N THR A 108 -11.26 -5.43 18.35
CA THR A 108 -12.67 -5.87 18.18
C THR A 108 -12.87 -7.00 17.16
N HIS A 109 -11.80 -7.66 16.72
CA HIS A 109 -11.82 -8.75 15.73
C HIS A 109 -12.56 -8.41 14.42
N LEU A 110 -12.67 -7.14 14.07
CA LEU A 110 -13.07 -6.78 12.70
C LEU A 110 -11.85 -7.11 11.82
N PRO A 111 -11.95 -8.05 10.88
CA PRO A 111 -10.85 -8.32 9.96
C PRO A 111 -10.65 -7.06 9.10
N VAL A 112 -9.68 -6.22 9.47
CA VAL A 112 -9.21 -5.09 8.67
C VAL A 112 -8.23 -5.58 7.59
N SER A 113 -8.21 -6.88 7.29
CA SER A 113 -7.53 -7.37 6.10
C SER A 113 -8.11 -6.63 4.90
N PRO A 114 -7.27 -6.20 3.94
CA PRO A 114 -7.78 -5.58 2.74
C PRO A 114 -8.68 -6.62 2.07
N ILE A 115 -9.98 -6.33 2.01
CA ILE A 115 -10.99 -7.17 1.34
C ILE A 115 -10.67 -7.11 -0.16
N LEU A 116 -9.65 -7.85 -0.55
CA LEU A 116 -9.17 -8.05 -1.93
C LEU A 116 -9.84 -9.30 -2.50
N HIS A 117 -11.13 -9.51 -2.22
CA HIS A 117 -11.87 -10.50 -2.96
C HIS A 117 -12.20 -9.91 -4.32
N ALA A 118 -11.50 -10.40 -5.35
CA ALA A 118 -11.80 -10.17 -6.75
C ALA A 118 -13.10 -10.87 -7.21
N GLY A 119 -13.85 -11.47 -6.28
CA GLY A 119 -15.15 -12.08 -6.53
C GLY A 119 -16.27 -11.04 -6.46
N GLN A 120 -17.28 -11.21 -7.31
CA GLN A 120 -18.51 -10.42 -7.35
C GLN A 120 -18.96 -10.00 -5.95
N LEU A 121 -19.04 -8.69 -5.72
CA LEU A 121 -19.72 -8.14 -4.55
C LEU A 121 -21.13 -8.74 -4.54
N THR A 122 -21.48 -9.40 -3.43
CA THR A 122 -22.83 -9.92 -3.21
C THR A 122 -23.85 -8.79 -3.44
N PRO A 123 -24.96 -9.08 -4.13
CA PRO A 123 -25.91 -8.07 -4.56
C PRO A 123 -26.35 -7.21 -3.37
N THR A 124 -26.31 -5.91 -3.59
CA THR A 124 -26.82 -4.89 -2.67
C THR A 124 -28.22 -5.29 -2.23
N VAL A 125 -28.50 -5.26 -0.92
CA VAL A 125 -29.85 -5.48 -0.39
C VAL A 125 -30.75 -4.40 -1.00
N THR A 126 -31.51 -4.75 -2.05
CA THR A 126 -32.33 -3.81 -2.82
C THR A 126 -33.65 -3.49 -2.12
N HIS A 127 -34.06 -4.33 -1.19
CA HIS A 127 -35.26 -4.10 -0.39
C HIS A 127 -34.88 -3.95 1.08
N LEU A 128 -35.04 -2.72 1.57
CA LEU A 128 -35.17 -2.49 3.00
C LEU A 128 -36.43 -3.23 3.44
N SER A 129 -36.31 -4.17 4.39
CA SER A 129 -37.50 -4.66 5.09
C SER A 129 -38.23 -3.43 5.63
N PRO A 130 -39.51 -3.23 5.30
CA PRO A 130 -40.26 -2.11 5.84
C PRO A 130 -40.16 -2.17 7.35
N LEU A 131 -39.72 -1.07 7.96
CA LEU A 131 -39.76 -0.93 9.41
C LEU A 131 -41.21 -1.18 9.83
N PRO A 132 -41.46 -2.05 10.83
CA PRO A 132 -42.80 -2.19 11.36
C PRO A 132 -43.26 -0.79 11.76
N SER A 133 -44.35 -0.33 11.15
CA SER A 133 -44.97 0.93 11.54
C SER A 133 -45.37 0.78 13.01
N PRO A 134 -45.14 1.77 13.87
CA PRO A 134 -45.58 1.68 15.26
C PRO A 134 -47.08 1.39 15.21
N ASP A 135 -47.47 0.21 15.69
CA ASP A 135 -48.87 -0.19 15.72
C ASP A 135 -49.59 0.85 16.59
N GLU A 136 -50.40 1.72 15.99
CA GLU A 136 -51.25 2.67 16.71
C GLU A 136 -52.21 1.94 17.67
N ALA A 137 -52.37 0.63 17.49
CA ALA A 137 -53.04 -0.29 18.39
C ALA A 137 -52.44 -0.40 19.81
N LEU A 138 -51.24 0.16 20.07
CA LEU A 138 -50.66 0.22 21.41
C LEU A 138 -51.32 1.27 22.33
N ALA A 139 -52.22 2.11 21.81
CA ALA A 139 -53.15 2.87 22.63
C ALA A 139 -54.25 1.95 23.18
N LEU A 140 -53.85 0.96 23.99
CA LEU A 140 -54.78 0.07 24.66
C LEU A 140 -55.62 0.91 25.63
N PRO A 141 -56.96 0.92 25.52
CA PRO A 141 -57.80 1.58 26.51
C PRO A 141 -57.55 0.93 27.87
N LEU A 142 -57.37 1.75 28.89
CA LEU A 142 -57.17 1.27 30.26
C LEU A 142 -58.33 0.35 30.65
N PRO A 143 -58.07 -0.81 31.30
CA PRO A 143 -59.14 -1.71 31.72
C PRO A 143 -60.10 -0.99 32.68
N PRO A 144 -61.41 -1.26 32.62
CA PRO A 144 -62.41 -0.53 33.42
C PRO A 144 -62.28 -0.72 34.94
N ASN A 145 -61.55 -1.75 35.40
CA ASN A 145 -61.34 -2.07 36.82
C ASN A 145 -59.89 -1.79 37.27
N ILE A 146 -59.41 -0.56 37.09
CA ILE A 146 -58.05 -0.13 37.51
C ILE A 146 -57.82 -0.21 39.02
N GLU A 147 -58.89 -0.22 39.83
CA GLU A 147 -58.76 -0.15 41.29
C GLU A 147 -58.36 -1.49 41.94
N ASP A 148 -58.47 -2.61 41.22
CA ASP A 148 -58.07 -3.92 41.72
C ASP A 148 -56.52 -4.08 41.67
N PRO A 149 -55.84 -4.26 42.82
CA PRO A 149 -54.38 -4.36 42.86
C PRO A 149 -53.84 -5.56 42.07
N ASP A 150 -54.60 -6.65 41.92
CA ASP A 150 -54.15 -7.82 41.17
C ASP A 150 -54.23 -7.59 39.66
N VAL A 151 -55.24 -6.84 39.20
CA VAL A 151 -55.36 -6.40 37.79
C VAL A 151 -54.20 -5.46 37.43
N LEU A 152 -53.85 -4.52 38.31
CA LEU A 152 -52.72 -3.62 38.11
C LEU A 152 -51.37 -4.33 38.06
N ARG A 153 -51.19 -5.41 38.85
CA ARG A 153 -49.96 -6.22 38.83
C ARG A 153 -49.85 -7.00 37.52
N ALA A 154 -50.92 -7.68 37.12
CA ALA A 154 -50.95 -8.42 35.86
C ALA A 154 -50.68 -7.52 34.65
N GLU A 155 -51.28 -6.33 34.61
CA GLU A 155 -51.04 -5.38 33.52
C GLU A 155 -49.61 -4.80 33.56
N ASN A 156 -49.05 -4.52 34.75
CA ASN A 156 -47.64 -4.13 34.86
C ASN A 156 -46.69 -5.20 34.32
N ASP A 157 -46.94 -6.46 34.64
CA ASP A 157 -46.11 -7.57 34.18
C ASP A 157 -46.23 -7.75 32.65
N ARG A 158 -47.45 -7.64 32.09
CA ARG A 158 -47.68 -7.60 30.65
C ARG A 158 -46.95 -6.43 29.96
N LEU A 159 -47.03 -5.22 30.51
CA LEU A 159 -46.33 -4.05 29.96
C LEU A 159 -44.81 -4.19 30.02
N ARG A 160 -44.28 -4.85 31.06
CA ARG A 160 -42.84 -5.18 31.15
C ARG A 160 -42.43 -6.17 30.05
N GLU A 161 -43.24 -7.20 29.80
CA GLU A 161 -42.99 -8.15 28.70
C GLU A 161 -42.98 -7.44 27.34
N LEU A 162 -44.00 -6.62 27.05
CA LEU A 162 -44.07 -5.85 25.81
C LEU A 162 -42.89 -4.88 25.65
N LEU A 163 -42.47 -4.23 26.74
CA LEU A 163 -41.30 -3.35 26.73
C LEU A 163 -40.01 -4.14 26.43
N LEU A 164 -39.85 -5.33 27.01
CA LEU A 164 -38.71 -6.20 26.73
C LEU A 164 -38.70 -6.68 25.27
N GLU A 165 -39.85 -7.03 24.71
CA GLU A 165 -39.99 -7.38 23.29
C GLU A 165 -39.64 -6.20 22.36
N ALA A 166 -40.18 -5.02 22.64
CA ALA A 166 -39.87 -3.81 21.88
C ALA A 166 -38.38 -3.44 21.95
N GLN A 167 -37.74 -3.63 23.11
CA GLN A 167 -36.30 -3.44 23.26
C GLN A 167 -35.50 -4.45 22.42
N LYS A 168 -35.91 -5.72 22.38
CA LYS A 168 -35.28 -6.75 21.53
C LYS A 168 -35.42 -6.38 20.06
N ALA A 169 -36.62 -6.07 19.57
CA ALA A 169 -36.87 -5.66 18.19
C ALA A 169 -36.03 -4.44 17.80
N ARG A 170 -36.02 -3.39 18.64
CA ARG A 170 -35.19 -2.21 18.42
C ARG A 170 -33.70 -2.55 18.38
N SER A 171 -33.23 -3.51 19.17
CA SER A 171 -31.83 -3.95 19.13
C SER A 171 -31.49 -4.68 17.84
N GLU A 172 -32.43 -5.45 17.28
CA GLU A 172 -32.30 -6.16 16.01
C GLU A 172 -32.28 -5.17 14.85
N ASP A 173 -33.17 -4.18 14.83
CA ASP A 173 -33.18 -3.11 13.83
C ASP A 173 -31.85 -2.35 13.79
N HIS A 174 -31.30 -1.99 14.97
CA HIS A 174 -29.99 -1.36 15.03
C HIS A 174 -28.87 -2.24 14.47
N ARG A 175 -28.94 -3.57 14.67
CA ARG A 175 -27.96 -4.50 14.08
C ARG A 175 -28.08 -4.52 12.56
N ILE A 176 -29.30 -4.55 12.02
CA ILE A 176 -29.57 -4.50 10.57
C ILE A 176 -29.04 -3.20 9.97
N ILE A 177 -29.39 -2.04 10.56
CA ILE A 177 -28.94 -0.72 10.09
C ILE A 177 -27.40 -0.62 10.14
N ARG A 178 -26.77 -1.14 11.19
CA ARG A 178 -25.29 -1.19 11.27
C ARG A 178 -24.70 -2.04 10.16
N GLY A 179 -25.27 -3.20 9.88
CA GLY A 179 -24.85 -4.08 8.78
C GLY A 179 -24.96 -3.39 7.41
N GLN A 180 -26.07 -2.71 7.15
CA GLN A 180 -26.29 -1.95 5.91
C GLN A 180 -25.29 -0.79 5.76
N ASN A 181 -25.07 -0.01 6.82
CA ASN A 181 -24.09 1.07 6.81
C ASN A 181 -22.66 0.56 6.58
N ALA A 182 -22.31 -0.59 7.16
CA ALA A 182 -21.01 -1.23 6.91
C ALA A 182 -20.88 -1.66 5.43
N GLN A 183 -21.93 -2.22 4.83
CA GLN A 183 -21.93 -2.59 3.41
C GLN A 183 -21.74 -1.35 2.50
N LEU A 184 -22.42 -0.23 2.79
CA LEU A 184 -22.25 1.02 2.05
C LEU A 184 -20.82 1.58 2.12
N LEU A 185 -20.18 1.46 3.29
CA LEU A 185 -18.77 1.83 3.47
C LEU A 185 -17.83 0.96 2.63
N LEU A 186 -18.05 -0.36 2.63
CA LEU A 186 -17.24 -1.28 1.82
C LEU A 186 -17.38 -0.99 0.32
N GLN A 187 -18.59 -0.70 -0.13
CA GLN A 187 -18.85 -0.29 -1.51
C GLN A 187 -18.14 1.02 -1.85
N ASP A 188 -18.19 2.03 -0.98
CA ASP A 188 -17.50 3.31 -1.17
C ASP A 188 -15.98 3.13 -1.35
N VAL A 189 -15.37 2.35 -0.45
CA VAL A 189 -13.93 2.08 -0.47
C VAL A 189 -13.54 1.36 -1.77
N HIS A 190 -14.32 0.34 -2.16
CA HIS A 190 -14.08 -0.38 -3.40
C HIS A 190 -14.16 0.53 -4.63
N CYS A 191 -15.21 1.34 -4.72
CA CYS A 191 -15.44 2.25 -5.84
C CYS A 191 -14.41 3.37 -5.90
N SER A 192 -14.02 3.92 -4.75
CA SER A 192 -12.90 4.86 -4.65
C SER A 192 -11.58 4.24 -5.16
N GLY A 193 -11.33 2.96 -4.83
CA GLY A 193 -10.20 2.20 -5.37
C GLY A 193 -10.27 2.01 -6.89
N LEU A 194 -11.44 1.70 -7.45
CA LEU A 194 -11.65 1.65 -8.90
C LEU A 194 -11.42 3.00 -9.57
N GLN A 195 -11.95 4.09 -9.00
CA GLN A 195 -11.78 5.43 -9.53
C GLN A 195 -10.31 5.86 -9.53
N LYS A 196 -9.56 5.57 -8.46
CA LYS A 196 -8.10 5.78 -8.41
C LYS A 196 -7.38 5.00 -9.51
N ARG A 197 -7.70 3.71 -9.68
CA ARG A 197 -7.11 2.87 -10.75
C ARG A 197 -7.43 3.40 -12.15
N LEU A 198 -8.67 3.81 -12.39
CA LEU A 198 -9.10 4.39 -13.66
C LEU A 198 -8.37 5.71 -13.93
N ASN A 199 -8.32 6.61 -12.95
CA ASN A 199 -7.60 7.88 -13.04
C ASN A 199 -6.11 7.66 -13.30
N ASN A 200 -5.48 6.67 -12.66
CA ASN A 200 -4.09 6.32 -12.93
C ASN A 200 -3.89 5.84 -14.36
N LYS A 201 -4.78 4.97 -14.88
CA LYS A 201 -4.74 4.54 -16.29
C LYS A 201 -4.93 5.71 -17.25
N VAL A 202 -5.86 6.63 -16.97
CA VAL A 202 -6.07 7.83 -17.79
C VAL A 202 -4.86 8.76 -17.74
N ARG A 203 -4.25 8.96 -16.56
CA ARG A 203 -3.02 9.75 -16.41
C ARG A 203 -1.83 9.12 -17.14
N GLN A 204 -1.67 7.80 -17.04
CA GLN A 204 -0.63 7.06 -17.76
C GLN A 204 -0.80 7.20 -19.27
N LYS A 205 -2.03 7.09 -19.79
CA LYS A 205 -2.32 7.38 -21.20
C LYS A 205 -1.90 8.81 -21.57
N LYS A 206 -2.27 9.80 -20.77
CA LYS A 206 -1.90 11.20 -21.04
C LYS A 206 -0.39 11.49 -21.00
N GLN A 207 0.42 10.63 -20.38
CA GLN A 207 1.88 10.78 -20.35
C GLN A 207 2.56 10.27 -21.63
N SER A 208 1.93 9.34 -22.36
CA SER A 208 2.45 8.87 -23.65
C SER A 208 2.23 9.94 -24.72
N ASN A 209 3.29 10.29 -25.44
CA ASN A 209 3.23 11.23 -26.56
C ASN A 209 2.34 10.66 -27.67
N VAL A 210 2.37 9.35 -27.90
CA VAL A 210 1.50 8.66 -28.86
C VAL A 210 0.02 8.78 -28.47
N ALA A 211 -0.31 8.54 -27.20
CA ALA A 211 -1.68 8.65 -26.74
C ALA A 211 -2.19 10.11 -26.78
N ARG A 212 -1.35 11.10 -26.47
CA ARG A 212 -1.69 12.52 -26.63
C ARG A 212 -1.98 12.88 -28.09
N PHE A 213 -1.21 12.34 -29.03
CA PHE A 213 -1.44 12.53 -30.47
C PHE A 213 -2.81 11.98 -30.89
N LEU A 214 -3.18 10.79 -30.41
CA LEU A 214 -4.46 10.15 -30.72
C LEU A 214 -5.67 10.80 -30.02
N ASP A 215 -5.51 11.29 -28.78
CA ASP A 215 -6.58 11.91 -28.00
C ASP A 215 -6.95 13.32 -28.51
N ALA A 216 -6.03 14.01 -29.21
CA ALA A 216 -6.27 15.34 -29.78
C ALA A 216 -7.22 15.35 -31.00
N GLY A 217 -7.81 14.20 -31.35
CA GLY A 217 -8.67 14.07 -32.53
C GLY A 217 -7.89 14.08 -33.84
N GLY A 218 -6.57 13.83 -33.81
CA GLY A 218 -5.78 13.66 -35.02
C GLY A 218 -6.21 12.41 -35.79
N ASP A 219 -6.12 12.48 -37.13
CA ASP A 219 -6.37 11.33 -37.97
C ASP A 219 -5.41 10.18 -37.61
N ARG A 220 -5.92 8.95 -37.61
CA ARG A 220 -5.14 7.74 -37.28
C ARG A 220 -4.23 7.33 -38.45
N ILE A 221 -3.41 8.25 -38.91
CA ILE A 221 -2.45 8.04 -39.99
C ILE A 221 -1.13 7.62 -39.35
N TYR A 222 -0.91 6.31 -39.25
CA TYR A 222 0.31 5.72 -38.67
C TYR A 222 1.58 6.02 -39.48
N THR A 223 1.43 6.52 -40.70
CA THR A 223 2.53 6.96 -41.57
C THR A 223 2.91 8.42 -41.38
N ASP A 224 2.12 9.21 -40.64
CA ASP A 224 2.41 10.62 -40.40
C ASP A 224 3.74 10.78 -39.64
N GLU A 225 4.55 11.74 -40.07
CA GLU A 225 5.86 12.01 -39.47
C GLU A 225 5.70 12.44 -38.01
N ARG A 226 4.62 13.15 -37.67
CA ARG A 226 4.30 13.52 -36.28
C ARG A 226 4.03 12.30 -35.40
N TYR A 227 3.30 11.30 -35.92
CA TYR A 227 3.07 10.05 -35.21
C TYR A 227 4.38 9.29 -34.98
N ARG A 228 5.23 9.18 -36.02
CA ARG A 228 6.55 8.54 -35.91
C ARG A 228 7.48 9.25 -34.92
N ALA A 229 7.48 10.58 -34.92
CA ALA A 229 8.22 11.38 -33.94
C ALA A 229 7.71 11.13 -32.51
N ALA A 230 6.40 11.06 -32.29
CA ALA A 230 5.83 10.74 -30.98
C ALA A 230 6.20 9.31 -30.51
N VAL A 231 6.21 8.32 -31.42
CA VAL A 231 6.65 6.95 -31.11
C VAL A 231 8.13 6.91 -30.74
N ARG A 232 8.99 7.65 -31.46
CA ARG A 232 10.43 7.77 -31.12
C ARG A 232 10.60 8.40 -29.74
N ALA A 233 9.94 9.53 -29.47
CA ALA A 233 10.00 10.18 -28.17
C ALA A 233 9.53 9.28 -27.01
N ASP A 234 8.49 8.46 -27.22
CA ASP A 234 8.05 7.49 -26.21
C ASP A 234 9.07 6.36 -25.99
N ARG A 235 9.76 5.91 -27.05
CA ARG A 235 10.86 4.93 -26.93
C ARG A 235 12.07 5.53 -26.20
N ASP A 236 12.50 6.72 -26.59
CA ASP A 236 13.63 7.42 -25.97
C ASP A 236 13.35 7.69 -24.48
N ALA A 237 12.11 8.07 -24.14
CA ALA A 237 11.70 8.25 -22.75
C ALA A 237 11.67 6.93 -21.97
N ALA A 238 11.27 5.82 -22.60
CA ALA A 238 11.31 4.51 -21.99
C ALA A 238 12.75 4.05 -21.73
N ASP A 239 13.65 4.22 -22.72
CA ASP A 239 15.06 3.90 -22.60
C ASP A 239 15.74 4.73 -21.50
N LYS A 240 15.52 6.05 -21.47
CA LYS A 240 16.02 6.92 -20.38
C LYS A 240 15.54 6.45 -19.02
N LYS A 241 14.26 6.11 -18.89
CA LYS A 241 13.69 5.61 -17.63
C LYS A 241 14.27 4.25 -17.23
N GLU A 242 14.61 3.39 -18.18
CA GLU A 242 15.31 2.13 -17.92
C GLU A 242 16.76 2.37 -17.45
N LEU A 243 17.48 3.31 -18.07
CA LEU A 243 18.82 3.71 -17.65
C LEU A 243 18.81 4.33 -16.23
N GLU A 244 17.86 5.22 -15.93
CA GLU A 244 17.68 5.77 -14.57
C GLU A 244 17.38 4.67 -13.54
N GLN A 245 16.54 3.68 -13.90
CA GLN A 245 16.25 2.55 -13.01
C GLN A 245 17.51 1.69 -12.79
N LEU A 246 18.32 1.49 -13.82
CA LEU A 246 19.57 0.76 -13.74
C LEU A 246 20.59 1.50 -12.86
N GLN A 247 20.71 2.82 -13.01
CA GLN A 247 21.54 3.67 -12.15
C GLN A 247 21.12 3.56 -10.68
N ARG A 248 19.82 3.67 -10.38
CA ARG A 248 19.30 3.48 -9.01
C ARG A 248 19.56 2.06 -8.49
N ALA A 249 19.46 1.05 -9.35
CA ALA A 249 19.77 -0.32 -8.99
C ALA A 249 21.27 -0.52 -8.69
N ALA A 250 22.16 0.12 -9.45
CA ALA A 250 23.59 0.16 -9.22
C ALA A 250 23.95 0.79 -7.86
N VAL A 251 23.44 1.99 -7.58
CA VAL A 251 23.62 2.67 -6.28
C VAL A 251 23.09 1.82 -5.12
N THR A 252 21.93 1.18 -5.32
CA THR A 252 21.35 0.29 -4.30
C THR A 252 22.20 -0.96 -4.09
N ALA A 253 22.77 -1.54 -5.15
CA ALA A 253 23.65 -2.70 -5.06
C ALA A 253 24.96 -2.36 -4.31
N ALA A 254 25.61 -1.24 -4.68
CA ALA A 254 26.80 -0.73 -3.99
C ALA A 254 26.53 -0.44 -2.51
N SER A 255 25.41 0.23 -2.21
CA SER A 255 25.00 0.52 -0.84
C SER A 255 24.75 -0.75 -0.01
N ARG A 256 24.18 -1.78 -0.63
CA ARG A 256 23.97 -3.08 0.04
C ARG A 256 25.27 -3.81 0.32
N ASP A 257 26.22 -3.79 -0.60
CA ASP A 257 27.55 -4.38 -0.39
C ASP A 257 28.23 -3.76 0.84
N ARG A 258 28.16 -2.43 0.98
CA ARG A 258 28.65 -1.71 2.17
C ARG A 258 27.95 -2.16 3.46
N VAL A 259 26.63 -2.36 3.42
CA VAL A 259 25.84 -2.83 4.58
C VAL A 259 26.20 -4.28 4.94
N GLN A 260 26.36 -5.15 3.93
CA GLN A 260 26.77 -6.53 4.11
C GLN A 260 28.16 -6.61 4.75
N TRP A 261 29.14 -5.86 4.25
CA TRP A 261 30.47 -5.76 4.86
C TRP A 261 30.41 -5.29 6.32
N ARG A 262 29.59 -4.28 6.63
CA ARG A 262 29.38 -3.82 8.03
C ARG A 262 28.78 -4.89 8.92
N ARG A 263 27.91 -5.75 8.38
CA ARG A 263 27.33 -6.89 9.09
C ARG A 263 28.38 -7.96 9.37
N GLU A 264 29.14 -8.36 8.37
CA GLU A 264 30.24 -9.33 8.49
C GLU A 264 31.29 -8.85 9.50
N GLN A 265 31.67 -7.57 9.45
CA GLN A 265 32.61 -6.94 10.39
C GLN A 265 32.08 -6.94 11.83
N LYS A 266 30.77 -6.73 12.02
CA LYS A 266 30.12 -6.81 13.33
C LYS A 266 30.11 -8.24 13.86
N GLU A 267 29.82 -9.22 13.01
CA GLU A 267 29.81 -10.65 13.35
C GLU A 267 31.22 -11.13 13.72
N ALA A 268 32.24 -10.75 12.93
CA ALA A 268 33.65 -11.06 13.20
C ALA A 268 34.11 -10.51 14.57
N ARG A 269 33.82 -9.24 14.87
CA ARG A 269 34.13 -8.65 16.19
C ARG A 269 33.35 -9.28 17.32
N ALA A 270 32.10 -9.68 17.11
CA ALA A 270 31.33 -10.39 18.13
C ALA A 270 31.98 -11.74 18.45
N ALA A 271 32.44 -12.47 17.43
CA ALA A 271 33.15 -13.74 17.59
C ALA A 271 34.50 -13.55 18.32
N GLU A 272 35.28 -12.53 17.95
CA GLU A 272 36.55 -12.21 18.61
C GLU A 272 36.35 -11.83 20.08
N ASN A 273 35.41 -10.93 20.38
CA ASN A 273 35.09 -10.54 21.75
C ASN A 273 34.61 -11.73 22.58
N LYS A 274 33.84 -12.65 21.99
CA LYS A 274 33.40 -13.89 22.66
C LYS A 274 34.58 -14.81 22.99
N ARG A 275 35.57 -14.93 22.08
CA ARG A 275 36.80 -15.70 22.32
C ARG A 275 37.65 -15.07 23.42
N ALA A 276 37.84 -13.75 23.37
CA ALA A 276 38.59 -13.01 24.40
C ALA A 276 37.92 -13.08 25.77
N GLU A 277 36.59 -12.96 25.82
CA GLU A 277 35.83 -13.10 27.06
C GLU A 277 35.89 -14.53 27.62
N LYS A 278 35.87 -15.55 26.75
CA LYS A 278 36.04 -16.94 27.19
C LYS A 278 37.42 -17.14 27.84
N ARG A 279 38.50 -16.73 27.16
CA ARG A 279 39.87 -16.82 27.69
C ARG A 279 40.01 -16.10 29.03
N TRP A 280 39.47 -14.89 29.14
CA TRP A 280 39.49 -14.13 30.38
C TRP A 280 38.72 -14.83 31.52
N ARG A 281 37.60 -15.48 31.23
CA ARG A 281 36.87 -16.27 32.24
C ARG A 281 37.68 -17.48 32.70
N ASP A 282 38.32 -18.17 31.75
CA ASP A 282 39.20 -19.30 32.04
C ASP A 282 40.37 -18.83 32.97
N GLU A 283 41.06 -17.74 32.60
CA GLU A 283 42.12 -17.13 33.42
C GLU A 283 41.64 -16.63 34.80
N CYS A 284 40.41 -16.12 34.90
CA CYS A 284 39.82 -15.74 36.18
C CYS A 284 39.57 -16.95 37.07
N ALA A 285 39.13 -18.08 36.50
CA ALA A 285 38.89 -19.31 37.25
C ALA A 285 40.22 -19.88 37.78
N ASP A 286 41.27 -19.84 36.96
CA ASP A 286 42.63 -20.26 37.36
C ASP A 286 43.17 -19.34 38.48
N ALA A 287 43.03 -18.01 38.34
CA ALA A 287 43.47 -17.05 39.36
C ALA A 287 42.74 -17.21 40.70
N GLU A 288 41.45 -17.59 40.66
CA GLU A 288 40.66 -17.89 41.84
C GLU A 288 41.15 -19.17 42.54
N ALA A 289 41.46 -20.22 41.79
CA ALA A 289 42.05 -21.45 42.32
C ALA A 289 43.42 -21.22 42.97
N ASP A 290 44.24 -20.33 42.40
CA ASP A 290 45.57 -19.97 42.90
C ASP A 290 45.56 -18.92 44.02
N GLY A 291 44.41 -18.32 44.34
CA GLY A 291 44.29 -17.24 45.32
C GLY A 291 44.95 -15.92 44.91
N THR A 292 45.13 -15.69 43.60
CA THR A 292 45.72 -14.46 43.05
C THR A 292 44.66 -13.45 42.62
N ARG A 293 45.08 -12.22 42.33
CA ARG A 293 44.16 -11.16 41.88
C ARG A 293 43.66 -11.46 40.45
N PRO A 294 42.34 -11.40 40.18
CA PRO A 294 41.82 -11.70 38.85
C PRO A 294 42.34 -10.72 37.77
N PRO A 295 42.61 -11.20 36.55
CA PRO A 295 43.08 -10.37 35.45
C PRO A 295 42.05 -9.32 35.04
N LYS A 296 42.54 -8.23 34.42
CA LYS A 296 41.66 -7.16 33.91
C LYS A 296 40.85 -7.68 32.71
N ARG A 297 39.55 -7.37 32.69
CA ARG A 297 38.65 -7.74 31.59
C ARG A 297 39.18 -7.20 30.24
N PRO A 298 39.19 -8.01 29.16
CA PRO A 298 39.69 -7.57 27.86
C PRO A 298 38.89 -6.39 27.31
N LYS A 299 39.59 -5.45 26.67
CA LYS A 299 38.95 -4.32 25.97
C LYS A 299 38.21 -4.87 24.74
N ARG A 300 37.02 -4.33 24.46
CA ARG A 300 36.24 -4.72 23.27
C ARG A 300 36.96 -4.28 21.99
N ALA A 301 36.94 -5.14 20.97
CA ALA A 301 37.47 -4.83 19.64
C ALA A 301 36.84 -3.54 19.06
N ARG A 302 37.70 -2.62 18.60
CA ARG A 302 37.29 -1.33 18.03
C ARG A 302 36.54 -1.53 16.70
N LYS A 303 35.69 -0.59 16.32
CA LYS A 303 35.05 -0.58 15.00
C LYS A 303 36.10 -0.18 13.96
N GLU A 304 36.22 -0.95 12.88
CA GLU A 304 37.04 -0.54 11.74
C GLU A 304 36.34 0.59 10.97
N GLN A 305 37.13 1.47 10.37
CA GLN A 305 36.62 2.48 9.44
C GLN A 305 36.06 1.79 8.19
N THR A 306 35.02 2.37 7.57
CA THR A 306 34.53 1.85 6.29
C THR A 306 35.62 2.10 5.23
N PRO A 307 36.04 1.09 4.46
CA PRO A 307 36.96 1.28 3.35
C PRO A 307 36.42 2.29 2.32
N GLU A 308 37.30 3.16 1.81
CA GLU A 308 36.96 4.24 0.87
C GLU A 308 36.40 3.72 -0.46
N ARG A 309 36.77 2.51 -0.88
CA ARG A 309 36.19 1.81 -2.03
C ARG A 309 34.66 1.76 -2.05
N PHE A 310 34.01 1.76 -0.88
CA PHE A 310 32.54 1.75 -0.82
C PHE A 310 31.92 3.11 -1.10
N SER A 311 32.59 4.21 -0.74
CA SER A 311 32.17 5.57 -1.12
C SER A 311 32.42 5.79 -2.60
N GLU A 312 33.62 5.45 -3.09
CA GLU A 312 34.00 5.58 -4.50
C GLU A 312 33.03 4.82 -5.42
N LEU A 313 32.69 3.57 -5.08
CA LEU A 313 31.74 2.77 -5.85
C LEU A 313 30.33 3.38 -5.89
N ILE A 314 29.89 4.03 -4.80
CA ILE A 314 28.59 4.69 -4.75
C ILE A 314 28.61 5.97 -5.57
N GLU A 315 29.64 6.80 -5.41
CA GLU A 315 29.82 8.05 -6.16
C GLU A 315 29.96 7.78 -7.66
N TYR A 316 30.74 6.75 -8.03
CA TYR A 316 30.86 6.29 -9.41
C TYR A 316 29.49 5.87 -9.97
N ALA A 317 28.72 5.06 -9.24
CA ALA A 317 27.39 4.64 -9.66
C ALA A 317 26.39 5.82 -9.80
N GLU A 318 26.56 6.87 -9.00
CA GLU A 318 25.77 8.11 -9.10
C GLU A 318 26.17 8.97 -10.29
N GLN A 319 27.45 8.96 -10.70
CA GLN A 319 27.99 9.81 -11.77
C GLN A 319 28.16 9.10 -13.12
N MET A 320 27.69 7.86 -13.28
CA MET A 320 27.83 7.12 -14.55
C MET A 320 27.18 7.87 -15.73
N SER A 321 27.91 7.94 -16.84
CA SER A 321 27.40 8.43 -18.12
C SER A 321 26.34 7.48 -18.71
N GLU A 322 25.52 8.00 -19.65
CA GLU A 322 24.53 7.18 -20.37
C GLU A 322 25.18 6.01 -21.12
N GLU A 323 26.40 6.20 -21.65
CA GLU A 323 27.17 5.17 -22.35
C GLU A 323 27.57 4.03 -21.40
N LYS A 324 28.06 4.35 -20.21
CA LYS A 324 28.41 3.35 -19.18
C LYS A 324 27.19 2.63 -18.65
N LEU A 325 26.07 3.32 -18.50
CA LEU A 325 24.78 2.70 -18.18
C LEU A 325 24.31 1.74 -19.28
N ALA A 326 24.53 2.06 -20.56
CA ALA A 326 24.20 1.16 -21.67
C ALA A 326 25.11 -0.08 -21.67
N GLU A 327 26.41 0.08 -21.40
CA GLU A 327 27.35 -1.02 -21.21
C GLU A 327 26.91 -1.94 -20.06
N LEU A 328 26.53 -1.34 -18.91
CA LEU A 328 26.00 -2.07 -17.76
C LEU A 328 24.68 -2.80 -18.08
N ARG A 329 23.80 -2.19 -18.89
CA ARG A 329 22.54 -2.81 -19.36
C ARG A 329 22.84 -4.06 -20.18
N GLN A 330 23.81 -3.98 -21.08
CA GLN A 330 24.21 -5.09 -21.94
C GLN A 330 24.86 -6.21 -21.11
N ALA A 331 25.77 -5.87 -20.19
CA ALA A 331 26.44 -6.84 -19.33
C ALA A 331 25.48 -7.57 -18.36
N THR A 332 24.34 -6.96 -18.02
CA THR A 332 23.36 -7.53 -17.08
C THR A 332 22.15 -8.15 -17.77
N LYS A 333 22.09 -8.14 -19.11
CA LYS A 333 20.95 -8.63 -19.89
C LYS A 333 20.65 -10.11 -19.65
N ASP A 334 21.70 -10.91 -19.49
CA ASP A 334 21.61 -12.36 -19.32
C ASP A 334 21.62 -12.78 -17.83
N SER A 335 21.74 -11.82 -16.91
CA SER A 335 21.64 -12.11 -15.48
C SER A 335 20.20 -12.42 -15.09
N GLY A 336 20.01 -13.31 -14.11
CA GLY A 336 18.70 -13.70 -13.59
C GLY A 336 17.91 -12.53 -12.97
N GLN A 337 16.86 -12.81 -12.22
CA GLN A 337 16.12 -11.77 -11.48
C GLN A 337 16.58 -11.69 -10.01
N GLY A 338 16.29 -10.58 -9.34
CA GLY A 338 16.52 -10.46 -7.90
C GLY A 338 17.99 -10.29 -7.53
N ASP A 339 18.52 -11.23 -6.72
CA ASP A 339 19.86 -11.12 -6.15
C ASP A 339 20.97 -11.44 -7.17
N ASP A 340 20.72 -12.34 -8.13
CA ASP A 340 21.67 -12.65 -9.21
C ASP A 340 21.97 -11.41 -10.07
N ARG A 341 20.92 -10.66 -10.44
CA ARG A 341 21.06 -9.39 -11.17
C ARG A 341 21.86 -8.36 -10.37
N ARG A 342 21.64 -8.30 -9.06
CA ARG A 342 22.37 -7.36 -8.19
C ARG A 342 23.85 -7.74 -8.09
N GLY A 343 24.14 -9.04 -7.98
CA GLY A 343 25.50 -9.56 -8.01
C GLY A 343 26.19 -9.22 -9.34
N ALA A 344 25.51 -9.42 -10.47
CA ALA A 344 26.02 -9.06 -11.79
C ALA A 344 26.29 -7.56 -11.93
N ILE A 345 25.36 -6.70 -11.50
CA ILE A 345 25.54 -5.23 -11.46
C ILE A 345 26.74 -4.86 -10.58
N LEU A 346 26.85 -5.43 -9.38
CA LEU A 346 27.95 -5.11 -8.47
C LEU A 346 29.31 -5.56 -9.02
N SER A 347 29.37 -6.74 -9.63
CA SER A 347 30.60 -7.26 -10.24
C SER A 347 31.06 -6.41 -11.43
N THR A 348 30.11 -5.97 -12.26
CA THR A 348 30.41 -5.12 -13.43
C THR A 348 30.84 -3.72 -13.00
N LEU A 349 30.17 -3.12 -12.00
CA LEU A 349 30.62 -1.86 -11.39
C LEU A 349 32.04 -1.95 -10.83
N LYS A 350 32.35 -3.01 -10.07
CA LYS A 350 33.71 -3.21 -9.53
C LYS A 350 34.76 -3.31 -10.63
N LYS A 351 34.44 -4.00 -11.73
CA LYS A 351 35.32 -4.08 -12.90
C LYS A 351 35.54 -2.70 -13.54
N MET A 352 34.46 -1.95 -13.77
CA MET A 352 34.52 -0.62 -14.38
C MET A 352 35.33 0.39 -13.56
N VAL A 353 35.28 0.32 -12.22
CA VAL A 353 36.10 1.19 -11.35
C VAL A 353 37.58 0.81 -11.44
N VAL A 354 37.91 -0.48 -11.41
CA VAL A 354 39.31 -0.96 -11.55
C VAL A 354 39.89 -0.58 -12.91
N ASP A 355 39.11 -0.66 -13.98
CA ASP A 355 39.55 -0.29 -15.32
C ASP A 355 39.87 1.23 -15.45
N ILE A 356 39.29 2.08 -14.59
CA ILE A 356 39.58 3.51 -14.53
C ILE A 356 40.88 3.77 -13.78
N ASP A 357 41.05 3.16 -12.60
CA ASP A 357 42.25 3.33 -11.78
C ASP A 357 43.50 2.69 -12.41
N GLY A 358 43.32 1.66 -13.24
CA GLY A 358 44.40 0.95 -13.92
C GLY A 358 44.93 1.60 -15.19
N MET A 359 44.31 2.68 -15.69
CA MET A 359 44.69 3.31 -16.96
C MET A 359 45.81 4.38 -16.85
N ASP A 360 46.23 4.76 -15.64
CA ASP A 360 47.17 5.88 -15.43
C ASP A 360 48.57 5.46 -14.90
N VAL A 361 49.01 4.20 -15.09
CA VAL A 361 50.30 3.73 -14.53
C VAL A 361 51.38 3.39 -15.57
N ASP A 362 51.08 3.35 -16.87
CA ASP A 362 52.10 3.13 -17.90
C ASP A 362 52.42 4.42 -18.68
N GLU A 363 53.73 4.70 -18.79
CA GLU A 363 54.37 5.74 -19.60
C GLU A 363 54.43 7.17 -19.03
N THR A 364 54.91 7.33 -17.78
CA THR A 364 55.92 8.39 -17.59
C THR A 364 57.28 7.79 -17.87
N ASP A 365 57.72 7.96 -19.11
CA ASP A 365 59.10 7.76 -19.57
C ASP A 365 60.08 8.17 -18.47
N THR A 366 60.70 7.17 -17.86
CA THR A 366 61.89 7.36 -17.05
C THR A 366 63.10 7.38 -18.00
N GLU A 367 63.07 8.26 -18.99
CA GLU A 367 64.26 8.78 -19.63
C GLU A 367 64.71 9.97 -18.78
N LEU A 368 65.75 9.80 -17.97
CA LEU A 368 66.63 10.90 -17.55
C LEU A 368 67.95 10.31 -17.03
N ASP A 369 68.84 10.17 -18.02
CA ASP A 369 70.27 10.46 -18.04
C ASP A 369 71.26 9.66 -17.16
N GLU A 370 72.08 8.87 -17.87
CA GLU A 370 73.46 8.48 -17.51
C GLU A 370 74.47 9.64 -17.63
#